data_AF-A0A1I1ZFT3-F1
#
_entry.id   AF-A0A1I1ZFT3-F1
#
_cell.length_a   1.000
_cell.length_b   1.000
_cell.length_c   1.000
_cell.angle_alpha   90.00
_cell.angle_beta   90.00
_cell.angle_gamma   90.00
#
_symmetry.space_group_name_H-M   'P 1'
#
loop_
_entity.id
_entity.type
_entity.pdbx_description
1 polymer ?
#
loop_
_entity_poly.entity_id
_entity_poly.type
_entity_poly.pdbx_seq_one_letter_code
_entity_poly.pdbx_strand_id
1 'polypeptide(L)'
;MNNIFLLTLSIFISSFFLMSNQAKATPEVALDFSQTSSTIEIDTLSTASPNVLRTVTVVCPEAGFTVATANALFQFSVSHPSFPGTIAYSLTRNSTSFQSAHQHNIFGRYVDDFHVFPATIQRIDSCNDGQSVTYRFLATRGTFSFDASARQPNLVVVFYRDRI
;
A
#
# COMPACT_ATOMS: atom_id res chain seq x y z
N MET A 1 72.71 7.68 43.87
CA MET A 1 71.52 8.38 43.33
C MET A 1 70.78 7.40 42.44
N ASN A 2 69.72 6.77 42.97
CA ASN A 2 68.92 5.76 42.27
C ASN A 2 67.78 6.45 41.53
N ASN A 3 67.71 6.28 40.21
CA ASN A 3 66.61 6.76 39.38
C ASN A 3 65.48 5.72 39.37
N ILE A 4 64.28 6.16 39.75
CA ILE A 4 63.03 5.42 39.66
C ILE A 4 62.49 5.58 38.24
N PHE A 5 62.33 4.46 37.53
CA PHE A 5 61.69 4.39 36.21
C PHE A 5 60.17 4.27 36.42
N LEU A 6 59.40 5.26 36.00
CA LEU A 6 57.93 5.20 35.92
C LEU A 6 57.52 4.78 34.52
N LEU A 7 56.93 3.59 34.39
CA LEU A 7 56.23 3.13 33.18
C LEU A 7 54.85 3.78 33.13
N THR A 8 54.58 4.61 32.12
CA THR A 8 53.22 5.07 31.79
C THR A 8 52.62 4.15 30.72
N LEU A 9 51.58 3.41 31.12
CA LEU A 9 50.77 2.54 30.28
C LEU A 9 49.80 3.40 29.44
N SER A 10 49.95 3.39 28.12
CA SER A 10 49.00 4.07 27.21
C SER A 10 47.95 3.07 26.73
N ILE A 11 46.69 3.29 27.11
CA ILE A 11 45.52 2.55 26.64
C ILE A 11 45.06 3.21 25.33
N PHE A 12 45.18 2.50 24.20
CA PHE A 12 44.55 2.88 22.94
C PHE A 12 43.05 2.50 23.00
N ILE A 13 42.18 3.49 23.13
CA ILE A 13 40.74 3.32 22.92
C ILE A 13 40.50 3.47 21.42
N SER A 14 40.31 2.35 20.72
CA SER A 14 39.83 2.35 19.34
C SER A 14 38.37 2.81 19.33
N SER A 15 38.16 4.06 18.91
CA SER A 15 36.83 4.59 18.63
C SER A 15 36.22 3.82 17.46
N PHE A 16 35.35 2.85 17.77
CA PHE A 16 34.42 2.28 16.80
C PHE A 16 33.52 3.42 16.31
N PHE A 17 33.77 3.90 15.09
CA PHE A 17 32.78 4.67 14.35
C PHE A 17 31.62 3.71 14.04
N LEU A 18 30.59 3.73 14.87
CA LEU A 18 29.25 3.29 14.49
C LEU A 18 28.81 4.23 13.38
N MET A 19 29.05 3.84 12.12
CA MET A 19 28.33 4.42 11.00
C MET A 19 26.87 4.07 11.19
N SER A 20 26.13 5.00 11.77
CA SER A 20 24.69 5.02 11.70
C SER A 20 24.31 5.06 10.23
N ASN A 21 23.87 3.92 9.70
CA ASN A 21 23.11 3.84 8.45
C ASN A 21 21.81 4.63 8.65
N GLN A 22 21.90 5.96 8.64
CA GLN A 22 20.73 6.80 8.54
C GLN A 22 20.26 6.67 7.10
N ALA A 23 19.27 5.80 6.88
CA ALA A 23 18.49 5.79 5.66
C ALA A 23 17.98 7.21 5.43
N LYS A 24 18.37 7.85 4.31
CA LYS A 24 17.79 9.13 3.91
C LYS A 24 16.34 8.87 3.56
N ALA A 25 15.43 9.10 4.50
CA ALA A 25 13.98 9.11 4.29
C ALA A 25 13.54 10.39 3.55
N THR A 26 14.23 10.76 2.47
CA THR A 26 13.76 11.79 1.55
C THR A 26 13.03 11.09 0.42
N PRO A 27 11.68 11.12 0.36
CA PRO A 27 10.97 10.63 -0.81
C PRO A 27 11.45 11.46 -2.01
N GLU A 28 12.18 10.83 -2.93
CA GLU A 28 12.53 11.44 -4.20
C GLU A 28 11.25 11.48 -5.05
N VAL A 29 10.50 12.57 -4.91
CA VAL A 29 9.34 12.94 -5.73
C VAL A 29 8.13 11.98 -5.58
N ALA A 30 6.94 12.55 -5.36
CA ALA A 30 5.70 11.79 -5.47
C ALA A 30 5.60 11.25 -6.90
N LEU A 31 5.62 9.93 -7.10
CA LEU A 31 5.79 9.39 -8.45
C LEU A 31 4.58 9.69 -9.32
N ASP A 32 3.37 9.52 -8.80
CA ASP A 32 2.11 9.96 -9.41
C ASP A 32 0.94 9.65 -8.45
N PHE A 33 -0.24 10.21 -8.71
CA PHE A 33 -1.47 9.89 -7.99
C PHE A 33 -2.69 9.87 -8.92
N SER A 34 -3.70 9.10 -8.53
CA SER A 34 -5.01 9.10 -9.19
C SER A 34 -6.09 9.22 -8.12
N GLN A 35 -6.93 10.25 -8.23
CA GLN A 35 -8.02 10.54 -7.31
C GLN A 35 -9.29 10.92 -8.09
N THR A 36 -10.46 10.61 -7.53
CA THR A 36 -11.72 11.24 -7.96
C THR A 36 -12.52 11.68 -6.74
N SER A 37 -13.43 12.63 -6.93
CA SER A 37 -14.50 12.94 -5.97
C SER A 37 -15.79 12.17 -6.24
N SER A 38 -15.95 11.59 -7.44
CA SER A 38 -17.07 10.74 -7.83
C SER A 38 -17.15 9.41 -7.06
N THR A 39 -18.35 8.84 -7.08
CA THR A 39 -18.61 7.48 -6.61
C THR A 39 -18.47 6.51 -7.79
N ILE A 40 -17.85 5.36 -7.56
CA ILE A 40 -17.72 4.28 -8.54
C ILE A 40 -18.57 3.11 -8.07
N GLU A 41 -19.45 2.64 -8.93
CA GLU A 41 -20.23 1.42 -8.70
C GLU A 41 -19.34 0.17 -8.80
N ILE A 42 -19.62 -0.82 -7.95
CA ILE A 42 -18.93 -2.11 -7.91
C ILE A 42 -19.96 -3.18 -8.20
N ASP A 43 -20.01 -3.65 -9.44
CA ASP A 43 -21.06 -4.53 -9.94
C ASP A 43 -20.60 -5.98 -10.15
N THR A 44 -19.29 -6.21 -10.31
CA THR A 44 -18.71 -7.53 -10.58
C THR A 44 -18.50 -8.39 -9.33
N LEU A 45 -18.63 -9.69 -9.53
CA LEU A 45 -18.30 -10.75 -8.56
C LEU A 45 -16.94 -11.42 -8.86
N SER A 46 -16.31 -11.07 -9.99
CA SER A 46 -15.14 -11.80 -10.50
C SER A 46 -13.83 -11.15 -10.05
N THR A 47 -13.00 -11.91 -9.34
CA THR A 47 -11.64 -11.49 -8.98
C THR A 47 -10.66 -11.58 -10.16
N ALA A 48 -11.03 -12.27 -11.24
CA ALA A 48 -10.27 -12.31 -12.49
C ALA A 48 -10.54 -11.08 -13.38
N SER A 49 -11.68 -10.41 -13.18
CA SER A 49 -12.05 -9.19 -13.90
C SER A 49 -12.83 -8.24 -12.97
N PRO A 50 -12.15 -7.67 -11.97
CA PRO A 50 -12.75 -6.79 -10.97
C PRO A 50 -13.01 -5.39 -11.53
N ASN A 51 -13.79 -4.58 -10.81
CA ASN A 51 -13.93 -3.16 -11.12
C ASN A 51 -12.60 -2.46 -10.81
N VAL A 52 -12.12 -1.65 -11.76
CA VAL A 52 -10.94 -0.80 -11.57
C VAL A 52 -11.38 0.51 -10.93
N LEU A 53 -11.03 0.72 -9.68
CA LEU A 53 -11.33 1.97 -8.97
C LEU A 53 -10.32 3.05 -9.35
N ARG A 54 -9.02 2.72 -9.37
CA ARG A 54 -7.94 3.63 -9.77
C ARG A 54 -6.84 2.89 -10.49
N THR A 55 -6.15 3.63 -11.36
CA THR A 55 -4.93 3.18 -12.03
C THR A 55 -3.91 4.29 -11.95
N VAL A 56 -2.66 3.93 -11.66
CA VAL A 56 -1.51 4.82 -11.73
C VAL A 56 -0.38 4.04 -12.40
N THR A 57 0.29 4.67 -13.37
CA THR A 57 1.47 4.09 -14.01
C THR A 57 2.66 4.99 -13.75
N VAL A 58 3.69 4.44 -13.13
CA VAL A 58 4.92 5.16 -12.77
C VAL A 58 6.10 4.58 -13.53
N VAL A 59 7.12 5.40 -13.76
CA VAL A 59 8.43 4.97 -14.23
C VAL A 59 9.41 5.19 -13.09
N CYS A 60 10.13 4.15 -12.71
CA CYS A 60 11.09 4.25 -11.62
C CYS A 60 12.32 5.03 -12.08
N PRO A 61 12.73 6.08 -11.34
CA PRO A 61 13.84 6.94 -11.75
C PRO A 61 15.21 6.28 -11.54
N GLU A 62 15.27 5.29 -10.66
CA GLU A 62 16.45 4.46 -10.38
C GLU A 62 16.03 3.14 -9.70
N ALA A 63 16.99 2.30 -9.34
CA ALA A 63 16.72 1.09 -8.58
C ALA A 63 16.37 1.41 -7.12
N GLY A 64 15.28 0.82 -6.61
CA GLY A 64 14.79 1.08 -5.26
C GLY A 64 13.46 0.37 -4.98
N PHE A 65 12.57 1.06 -4.27
CA PHE A 65 11.25 0.57 -3.88
C PHE A 65 10.16 1.58 -4.21
N THR A 66 8.99 1.04 -4.51
CA THR A 66 7.76 1.80 -4.70
C THR A 66 6.78 1.44 -3.60
N VAL A 67 6.14 2.45 -3.01
CA VAL A 67 5.10 2.30 -2.00
C VAL A 67 3.81 2.82 -2.60
N ALA A 68 2.90 1.91 -2.93
CA ALA A 68 1.59 2.24 -3.44
C ALA A 68 0.57 2.14 -2.29
N THR A 69 -0.18 3.22 -2.06
CA THR A 69 -1.23 3.28 -1.05
C THR A 69 -2.55 3.67 -1.71
N ALA A 70 -3.59 2.86 -1.48
CA ALA A 70 -4.92 3.12 -1.99
C ALA A 70 -5.91 3.28 -0.84
N ASN A 71 -6.85 4.21 -1.00
CA ASN A 71 -7.91 4.47 -0.03
C ASN A 71 -9.26 4.62 -0.73
N ALA A 72 -10.34 4.18 -0.08
CA ALA A 72 -11.71 4.47 -0.48
C ALA A 72 -12.65 4.42 0.73
N LEU A 73 -13.83 5.01 0.55
CA LEU A 73 -14.97 4.81 1.41
C LEU A 73 -15.93 3.83 0.72
N PHE A 74 -16.01 2.59 1.19
CA PHE A 74 -16.91 1.59 0.63
C PHE A 74 -18.28 1.65 1.27
N GLN A 75 -19.31 1.41 0.47
CA GLN A 75 -20.70 1.28 0.92
C GLN A 75 -21.32 0.11 0.18
N PHE A 76 -22.15 -0.68 0.86
CA PHE A 76 -22.95 -1.73 0.26
C PHE A 76 -24.11 -2.09 1.19
N SER A 77 -25.17 -2.60 0.61
CA SER A 77 -26.31 -3.19 1.32
C SER A 77 -26.24 -4.71 1.24
N VAL A 78 -26.83 -5.39 2.22
CA VAL A 78 -26.85 -6.87 2.29
C VAL A 78 -28.25 -7.38 1.99
N SER A 79 -28.37 -8.27 0.99
CA SER A 79 -29.67 -8.72 0.49
C SER A 79 -30.24 -9.94 1.23
N HIS A 80 -29.51 -10.51 2.19
CA HIS A 80 -29.90 -11.76 2.83
C HIS A 80 -29.67 -11.76 4.34
N PRO A 81 -30.66 -12.12 5.18
CA PRO A 81 -30.54 -12.06 6.65
C PRO A 81 -29.56 -13.07 7.25
N SER A 82 -29.35 -14.20 6.56
CA SER A 82 -28.50 -15.31 7.04
C SER A 82 -27.10 -15.34 6.44
N PHE A 83 -26.81 -14.54 5.41
CA PHE A 83 -25.51 -14.55 4.74
C PHE A 83 -24.89 -13.17 4.77
N PRO A 84 -23.60 -13.04 5.13
CA PRO A 84 -22.95 -11.74 5.10
C PRO A 84 -22.82 -11.24 3.67
N GLY A 85 -23.02 -9.95 3.48
CA GLY A 85 -22.52 -9.25 2.30
C GLY A 85 -21.00 -9.10 2.40
N THR A 86 -20.35 -8.93 1.28
CA THR A 86 -18.90 -8.70 1.20
C THR A 86 -18.56 -7.63 0.17
N ILE A 87 -17.54 -6.83 0.46
CA ILE A 87 -16.73 -6.14 -0.56
C ILE A 87 -15.33 -6.72 -0.42
N ALA A 88 -14.76 -7.18 -1.53
CA ALA A 88 -13.35 -7.55 -1.57
C ALA A 88 -12.60 -6.53 -2.41
N TYR A 89 -11.42 -6.12 -1.96
CA TYR A 89 -10.61 -5.11 -2.66
C TYR A 89 -9.14 -5.48 -2.65
N SER A 90 -8.41 -5.06 -3.67
CA SER A 90 -7.01 -5.44 -3.87
C SER A 90 -6.20 -4.30 -4.49
N LEU A 91 -4.91 -4.24 -4.17
CA LEU A 91 -3.95 -3.34 -4.80
C LEU A 91 -2.90 -4.15 -5.56
N THR A 92 -2.97 -4.06 -6.89
CA THR A 92 -2.22 -4.94 -7.78
C THR A 92 -1.10 -4.21 -8.50
N ARG A 93 -0.07 -4.97 -8.88
CA ARG A 93 1.07 -4.51 -9.67
C ARG A 93 1.09 -5.27 -10.99
N ASN A 94 1.08 -4.53 -12.11
CA ASN A 94 1.12 -5.06 -13.48
C ASN A 94 0.10 -6.18 -13.74
N SER A 95 -1.04 -6.14 -13.04
CA SER A 95 -2.11 -7.13 -13.14
C SER A 95 -3.46 -6.42 -13.28
N THR A 96 -4.40 -7.09 -13.92
CA THR A 96 -5.82 -6.70 -14.00
C THR A 96 -6.70 -7.58 -13.11
N SER A 97 -6.20 -8.74 -12.65
CA SER A 97 -6.88 -9.59 -11.67
C SER A 97 -6.36 -9.33 -10.26
N PHE A 98 -7.15 -9.70 -9.26
CA PHE A 98 -6.73 -9.67 -7.85
C PHE A 98 -5.43 -10.46 -7.63
N GLN A 99 -4.66 -9.98 -6.67
CA GLN A 99 -3.49 -10.68 -6.16
C GLN A 99 -3.75 -10.97 -4.68
N SER A 100 -3.82 -12.26 -4.34
CA SER A 100 -4.25 -12.71 -3.01
C SER A 100 -3.40 -12.16 -1.86
N ALA A 101 -2.10 -11.94 -2.09
CA ALA A 101 -1.19 -11.35 -1.11
C ALA A 101 -1.52 -9.89 -0.76
N HIS A 102 -2.30 -9.20 -1.59
CA HIS A 102 -2.69 -7.80 -1.42
C HIS A 102 -4.20 -7.65 -1.61
N GLN A 103 -4.98 -8.51 -0.96
CA GLN A 103 -6.44 -8.48 -0.96
C GLN A 103 -6.97 -8.40 0.47
N HIS A 104 -7.94 -7.52 0.69
CA HIS A 104 -8.70 -7.41 1.93
C HIS A 104 -10.19 -7.62 1.67
N ASN A 105 -10.95 -7.98 2.71
CA ASN A 105 -12.39 -8.18 2.63
C ASN A 105 -13.09 -7.42 3.76
N ILE A 106 -14.22 -6.79 3.44
CA ILE A 106 -15.14 -6.16 4.38
C ILE A 106 -16.39 -7.02 4.41
N PHE A 107 -16.80 -7.44 5.59
CA PHE A 107 -18.02 -8.23 5.78
C PHE A 107 -19.11 -7.36 6.43
N GLY A 108 -20.29 -7.39 5.82
CA GLY A 108 -21.49 -6.75 6.35
C GLY A 108 -22.49 -7.81 6.77
N ARG A 109 -23.25 -7.57 7.84
CA ARG A 109 -24.42 -8.39 8.19
C ARG A 109 -25.65 -7.85 7.46
N TYR A 110 -26.84 -8.41 7.65
CA TYR A 110 -28.08 -7.73 7.34
C TYR A 110 -28.50 -6.83 8.53
N VAL A 111 -28.62 -5.53 8.30
CA VAL A 111 -29.27 -4.53 9.17
C VAL A 111 -29.93 -3.47 8.29
N ASP A 112 -30.93 -2.75 8.81
CA ASP A 112 -31.74 -1.80 8.03
C ASP A 112 -30.99 -0.51 7.64
N ASP A 113 -29.82 -0.23 8.24
CA ASP A 113 -28.96 0.93 7.95
C ASP A 113 -27.48 0.50 7.89
N PHE A 114 -26.81 0.67 6.73
CA PHE A 114 -25.37 0.41 6.63
C PHE A 114 -24.53 1.68 6.51
N HIS A 115 -23.43 1.65 7.27
CA HIS A 115 -22.44 2.69 7.34
C HIS A 115 -21.42 2.60 6.20
N VAL A 116 -20.80 3.75 5.95
CA VAL A 116 -19.66 3.89 5.05
C VAL A 116 -18.40 3.34 5.74
N PHE A 117 -17.70 2.43 5.08
CA PHE A 117 -16.50 1.76 5.59
C PHE A 117 -15.24 2.41 5.01
N PRO A 118 -14.39 3.07 5.82
CA PRO A 118 -13.08 3.51 5.37
C PRO A 118 -12.18 2.29 5.17
N ALA A 119 -11.54 2.25 4.00
CA ALA A 119 -10.63 1.19 3.63
C ALA A 119 -9.33 1.77 3.10
N THR A 120 -8.23 1.20 3.57
CA THR A 120 -6.87 1.47 3.13
C THR A 120 -6.20 0.15 2.81
N ILE A 121 -5.36 0.14 1.79
CA ILE A 121 -4.41 -0.94 1.51
C ILE A 121 -3.10 -0.34 1.02
N GLN A 122 -1.99 -0.92 1.45
CA GLN A 122 -0.67 -0.54 1.02
C GLN A 122 0.06 -1.76 0.47
N ARG A 123 0.90 -1.51 -0.53
CA ARG A 123 1.83 -2.46 -1.10
C ARG A 123 3.19 -1.82 -1.29
N ILE A 124 4.23 -2.59 -1.05
CA ILE A 124 5.62 -2.21 -1.29
C ILE A 124 6.20 -3.20 -2.29
N ASP A 125 6.78 -2.70 -3.37
CA ASP A 125 7.45 -3.52 -4.37
C ASP A 125 8.83 -2.97 -4.69
N SER A 126 9.78 -3.86 -5.01
CA SER A 126 11.04 -3.45 -5.63
C SER A 126 10.81 -2.91 -7.04
N CYS A 127 11.67 -1.98 -7.44
CA CYS A 127 11.66 -1.42 -8.77
C CYS A 127 13.08 -1.21 -9.30
N ASN A 128 13.29 -1.51 -10.57
CA ASN A 128 14.55 -1.28 -11.25
C ASN A 128 14.55 0.08 -11.97
N ASP A 129 15.74 0.60 -12.25
CA ASP A 129 15.93 1.83 -13.03
C ASP A 129 15.20 1.75 -14.39
N GLY A 130 14.44 2.80 -14.71
CA GLY A 130 13.63 2.94 -15.92
C GLY A 130 12.42 1.99 -16.01
N GLN A 131 12.18 1.15 -14.99
CA GLN A 131 11.07 0.19 -15.04
C GLN A 131 9.73 0.91 -14.96
N SER A 132 8.86 0.64 -15.93
CA SER A 132 7.45 1.05 -15.85
C SER A 132 6.63 0.05 -15.03
N VAL A 133 5.86 0.57 -14.08
CA VAL A 133 5.00 -0.20 -13.20
C VAL A 133 3.61 0.42 -13.17
N THR A 134 2.59 -0.41 -13.40
CA THR A 134 1.19 0.00 -13.29
C THR A 134 0.56 -0.59 -12.04
N TYR A 135 0.08 0.29 -11.17
CA TYR A 135 -0.71 -0.04 -9.99
C TYR A 135 -2.20 0.09 -10.28
N ARG A 136 -2.99 -0.87 -9.80
CA ARG A 136 -4.46 -0.77 -9.86
C ARG A 136 -5.08 -1.04 -8.51
N PHE A 137 -5.97 -0.14 -8.10
CA PHE A 137 -6.86 -0.37 -6.97
C PHE A 137 -8.15 -0.97 -7.51
N LEU A 138 -8.45 -2.19 -7.09
CA LEU A 138 -9.50 -3.03 -7.64
C LEU A 138 -10.51 -3.39 -6.56
N ALA A 139 -11.78 -3.58 -6.94
CA ALA A 139 -12.80 -4.08 -6.03
C ALA A 139 -13.80 -5.01 -6.73
N THR A 140 -14.42 -5.86 -5.92
CA THR A 140 -15.54 -6.74 -6.28
C THR A 140 -16.54 -6.71 -5.13
N ARG A 141 -17.79 -7.02 -5.42
CA ARG A 141 -18.80 -7.29 -4.38
C ARG A 141 -19.00 -8.79 -4.21
N GLY A 142 -19.54 -9.19 -3.08
CA GLY A 142 -20.01 -10.54 -2.83
C GLY A 142 -21.42 -10.77 -3.37
N THR A 143 -21.83 -12.03 -3.48
CA THR A 143 -23.15 -12.44 -3.99
C THR A 143 -24.31 -11.79 -3.25
N PHE A 144 -24.20 -11.65 -1.92
CA PHE A 144 -25.24 -11.08 -1.06
C PHE A 144 -25.08 -9.58 -0.82
N SER A 145 -24.23 -8.91 -1.61
CA SER A 145 -24.08 -7.46 -1.59
C SER A 145 -24.77 -6.82 -2.79
N PHE A 146 -25.46 -5.71 -2.57
CA PHE A 146 -26.03 -4.87 -3.62
C PHE A 146 -25.80 -3.38 -3.30
N ASP A 147 -26.06 -2.50 -4.27
CA ASP A 147 -25.75 -1.06 -4.19
C ASP A 147 -24.30 -0.79 -3.74
N ALA A 148 -23.40 -1.68 -4.15
CA ALA A 148 -22.01 -1.64 -3.77
C ALA A 148 -21.28 -0.52 -4.51
N SER A 149 -20.58 0.33 -3.77
CA SER A 149 -19.86 1.46 -4.34
C SER A 149 -18.63 1.87 -3.54
N ALA A 150 -17.70 2.54 -4.20
CA ALA A 150 -16.54 3.20 -3.62
C ALA A 150 -16.65 4.71 -3.82
N ARG A 151 -16.71 5.47 -2.72
CA ARG A 151 -16.71 6.93 -2.72
C ARG A 151 -15.29 7.44 -2.58
N GLN A 152 -14.95 8.42 -3.42
CA GLN A 152 -13.68 9.12 -3.43
C GLN A 152 -12.42 8.21 -3.44
N PRO A 153 -12.35 7.14 -4.27
CA PRO A 153 -11.15 6.32 -4.29
C PRO A 153 -9.91 7.15 -4.65
N ASN A 154 -8.78 6.86 -4.02
CA ASN A 154 -7.50 7.41 -4.39
C ASN A 154 -6.42 6.33 -4.38
N LEU A 155 -5.39 6.56 -5.17
CA LEU A 155 -4.19 5.74 -5.27
C LEU A 155 -3.00 6.68 -5.41
N VAL A 156 -2.04 6.57 -4.50
CA VAL A 156 -0.81 7.36 -4.49
C VAL A 156 0.36 6.40 -4.53
N VAL A 157 1.37 6.72 -5.35
CA VAL A 157 2.60 5.94 -5.42
C VAL A 157 3.79 6.84 -5.11
N VAL A 158 4.66 6.39 -4.22
CA VAL A 158 5.88 7.10 -3.80
C VAL A 158 7.10 6.21 -4.05
N PHE A 159 8.21 6.83 -4.48
CA PHE A 159 9.49 6.14 -4.66
C PHE A 159 10.41 6.34 -3.45
N TYR A 160 11.17 5.30 -3.14
CA TYR A 160 12.27 5.34 -2.19
C TYR A 160 13.47 4.62 -2.80
N ARG A 161 14.58 5.33 -3.04
CA ARG A 161 15.84 4.69 -3.45
C ARG A 161 16.30 3.69 -2.40
N ASP A 162 16.35 4.14 -1.16
CA ASP A 162 16.91 3.40 -0.03
C ASP A 162 15.79 2.76 0.81
N ARG A 163 16.07 1.58 1.39
CA ARG A 163 15.11 0.85 2.23
C ARG A 163 14.85 1.64 3.53
N ILE A 164 13.57 1.82 3.89
CA ILE A 164 13.12 2.42 5.15
C ILE A 164 13.22 1.39 6.28
#